data_AF-A0AAN9J2A4-F1
#
_entry.id   AF-A0AAN9J2A4-F1
#
_cell.length_a   1.000
_cell.length_b   1.000
_cell.length_c   1.000
_cell.angle_alpha   90.00
_cell.angle_beta   90.00
_cell.angle_gamma   90.00
#
_symmetry.space_group_name_H-M   'P 1'
#
loop_
_entity.id
_entity.type
_entity.pdbx_description
1 polymer ?
#
loop_
_entity_poly.entity_id
_entity_poly.type
_entity_poly.pdbx_seq_one_letter_code
_entity_poly.pdbx_strand_id
1 'polypeptide(L)'
;MSFIDILQAVLSSLISLFSFLSSHKVENLLMLTCDGSYESKVVGISVGRKEKIQRMDRLDGPANIMIVSDLDFTMVDHDDPENLALLRFNALWEAYYRHNSLLVFSTGRSPTIYRELRKQKPLLTPDITIMSVGTEITYGESMEPDDGWKQYLDRKWNREIVVEETAKFPELVLQSETEQRPHKVSFYLEKEKASKVIEALSKCLEKLELDVKIIYSNGIAVDILPQAAGKGRALEFLLEKLKTDGLKPLNTLVCGDSGNDAELFGVPEVYGVLVSNALEELVQWYAENARGNPQIIHATDRCAAGIMQAIGNFSLGPNVSPRDISDLMFKRKILSPGHVVVMFYLFYERWRRGEVENSEPNIQNLRSILHPTGNFVHPSGVDRPMHQSIDTIVQLFGDKRGIDYRIWVDRMSFAEVSLSSWLVKFDKWELSGNELQGCSTKVLMNSKVDAPDELTWVHLHQTWLNGSGGKDDMPWFI
;
A
#
# COMPACT_ATOMS: atom_id res chain seq x y z
N MET A 1 -24.56 -57.71 19.08
CA MET A 1 -25.09 -56.77 18.06
C MET A 1 -24.41 -57.14 16.75
N SER A 2 -25.18 -57.56 15.75
CA SER A 2 -24.61 -58.08 14.50
C SER A 2 -24.13 -56.92 13.63
N PHE A 3 -23.17 -57.16 12.74
CA PHE A 3 -22.64 -56.15 11.79
C PHE A 3 -23.75 -55.56 10.89
N ILE A 4 -24.84 -56.31 10.71
CA ILE A 4 -26.02 -55.92 9.95
C ILE A 4 -26.83 -54.83 10.69
N ASP A 5 -26.89 -54.89 12.02
CA ASP A 5 -27.63 -53.91 12.84
C ASP A 5 -26.95 -52.53 12.83
N ILE A 6 -25.62 -52.50 12.74
CA ILE A 6 -24.82 -51.26 12.64
C ILE A 6 -25.00 -50.64 11.25
N LEU A 7 -25.02 -51.45 10.19
CA LEU A 7 -25.21 -50.97 8.82
C LEU A 7 -26.62 -50.37 8.61
N GLN A 8 -27.66 -50.96 9.22
CA GLN A 8 -29.02 -50.43 9.18
C GLN A 8 -29.18 -49.12 9.95
N ALA A 9 -28.47 -48.93 11.07
CA ALA A 9 -28.48 -47.68 11.82
C ALA A 9 -27.79 -46.53 11.07
N VAL A 10 -26.70 -46.83 10.36
CA VAL A 10 -25.96 -45.85 9.54
C VAL A 10 -26.77 -45.47 8.29
N LEU A 11 -27.39 -46.44 7.59
CA LEU A 11 -28.26 -46.14 6.45
C LEU A 11 -29.48 -45.30 6.85
N SER A 12 -30.10 -45.59 7.99
CA SER A 12 -31.27 -44.84 8.49
C SER A 12 -30.90 -43.39 8.85
N SER A 13 -29.69 -43.17 9.38
CA SER A 13 -29.18 -41.84 9.70
C SER A 13 -28.85 -41.01 8.46
N LEU A 14 -28.30 -41.65 7.41
CA LEU A 14 -28.01 -40.99 6.13
C LEU A 14 -29.29 -40.64 5.35
N ILE A 15 -30.31 -41.51 5.38
CA ILE A 15 -31.62 -41.23 4.76
C ILE A 15 -32.34 -40.08 5.50
N SER A 16 -32.24 -40.03 6.83
CA SER A 16 -32.76 -38.90 7.62
C SER A 16 -32.06 -37.57 7.27
N LEU A 17 -30.73 -37.59 7.13
CA LEU A 17 -29.94 -36.41 6.75
C LEU A 17 -30.26 -35.92 5.32
N PHE A 18 -30.47 -36.84 4.37
CA PHE A 18 -30.89 -36.50 3.01
C PHE A 18 -32.35 -35.99 2.94
N SER A 19 -33.25 -36.52 3.77
CA SER A 19 -34.63 -36.01 3.86
C SER A 19 -34.69 -34.62 4.50
N PHE A 20 -33.82 -34.33 5.47
CA PHE A 20 -33.67 -33.01 6.07
C PHE A 20 -33.16 -31.97 5.04
N LEU A 21 -32.13 -32.33 4.27
CA LEU A 21 -31.56 -31.47 3.21
C LEU A 21 -32.48 -31.28 1.99
N SER A 22 -33.39 -32.22 1.73
CA SER A 22 -34.39 -32.14 0.65
C SER A 22 -35.63 -31.30 1.02
N SER A 23 -35.86 -31.05 2.32
CA SER A 23 -37.06 -30.34 2.82
C SER A 23 -36.90 -28.83 2.96
N HIS A 24 -35.70 -28.27 2.76
CA HIS A 24 -35.47 -26.82 2.79
C HIS A 24 -35.21 -26.31 1.37
N LYS A 25 -36.21 -25.60 0.84
CA LYS A 25 -36.18 -24.91 -0.45
C LYS A 25 -34.93 -24.03 -0.56
N VAL A 26 -34.09 -24.38 -1.53
CA VAL A 26 -33.07 -23.50 -2.12
C VAL A 26 -33.81 -22.51 -3.03
N GLU A 27 -34.30 -21.42 -2.46
CA GLU A 27 -34.79 -20.25 -3.19
C GLU A 27 -34.52 -19.01 -2.30
N ASN A 28 -33.89 -17.99 -2.90
CA ASN A 28 -33.49 -16.70 -2.32
C ASN A 28 -32.15 -16.64 -1.56
N LEU A 29 -31.06 -16.46 -2.33
CA LEU A 29 -29.92 -15.66 -1.87
C LEU A 29 -29.43 -14.73 -2.98
N LEU A 30 -30.32 -13.83 -3.38
CA LEU A 30 -30.02 -12.59 -4.07
C LEU A 30 -31.01 -11.56 -3.53
N MET A 31 -30.50 -10.37 -3.15
CA MET A 31 -31.23 -9.18 -2.70
C MET A 31 -31.63 -9.14 -1.22
N LEU A 32 -30.85 -8.41 -0.40
CA LEU A 32 -31.26 -7.22 0.38
C LEU A 32 -30.36 -7.03 1.61
N THR A 33 -29.45 -6.07 1.51
CA THR A 33 -28.92 -5.33 2.66
C THR A 33 -29.79 -4.10 2.85
N CYS A 34 -30.48 -3.98 4.00
CA CYS A 34 -30.94 -2.73 4.59
C CYS A 34 -31.27 -2.96 6.07
N ASP A 35 -30.63 -2.16 6.93
CA ASP A 35 -30.98 -1.73 8.30
C ASP A 35 -31.38 -2.74 9.40
N GLY A 36 -30.86 -2.47 10.61
CA GLY A 36 -31.59 -2.73 11.86
C GLY A 36 -30.87 -3.56 12.91
N SER A 37 -30.17 -2.85 13.80
CA SER A 37 -29.91 -3.17 15.21
C SER A 37 -30.54 -4.45 15.80
N TYR A 38 -29.70 -5.35 16.33
CA TYR A 38 -30.08 -6.23 17.43
C TYR A 38 -28.93 -6.31 18.46
N GLU A 39 -29.16 -5.68 19.60
CA GLU A 39 -28.38 -5.91 20.83
C GLU A 39 -28.71 -7.29 21.39
N SER A 40 -27.67 -8.11 21.62
CA SER A 40 -27.77 -9.26 22.52
C SER A 40 -26.77 -9.08 23.66
N LYS A 41 -27.29 -8.74 24.84
CA LYS A 41 -26.57 -8.79 26.12
C LYS A 41 -26.11 -10.22 26.39
N VAL A 42 -24.79 -10.42 26.45
CA VAL A 42 -24.17 -11.56 27.12
C VAL A 42 -23.21 -11.02 28.18
N VAL A 43 -23.50 -11.38 29.44
CA VAL A 43 -22.74 -11.00 30.62
C VAL A 43 -21.46 -11.84 30.71
N GLY A 44 -20.33 -11.17 30.47
CA GLY A 44 -19.09 -11.25 31.26
C GLY A 44 -18.38 -12.59 31.48
N ILE A 45 -17.37 -12.86 30.65
CA ILE A 45 -16.03 -13.22 31.11
C ILE A 45 -15.03 -12.39 30.30
N SER A 46 -14.48 -11.32 30.88
CA SER A 46 -13.44 -10.52 30.26
C SER A 46 -12.09 -11.24 30.39
N VAL A 47 -11.82 -12.16 29.46
CA VAL A 47 -10.44 -12.52 29.14
C VAL A 47 -9.93 -11.41 28.23
N GLY A 48 -8.91 -10.67 28.67
CA GLY A 48 -8.33 -9.56 27.92
C GLY A 48 -8.07 -9.98 26.47
N ARG A 49 -8.82 -9.41 25.53
CA ARG A 49 -8.45 -9.43 24.12
C ARG A 49 -7.15 -8.66 24.03
N LYS A 50 -6.02 -9.37 23.86
CA LYS A 50 -4.87 -8.77 23.19
C LYS A 50 -5.41 -8.22 21.88
N GLU A 51 -5.26 -6.92 21.66
CA GLU A 51 -5.48 -6.28 20.36
C GLU A 51 -4.55 -6.94 19.36
N LYS A 52 -5.01 -8.05 18.79
CA LYS A 52 -4.33 -8.72 17.68
C LYS A 52 -4.39 -7.70 16.55
N ILE A 53 -3.24 -7.28 16.03
CA ILE A 53 -3.19 -6.51 14.77
C ILE A 53 -4.21 -7.16 13.84
N GLN A 54 -5.15 -6.36 13.32
CA GLN A 54 -6.18 -6.82 12.40
C GLN A 54 -5.45 -7.64 11.34
N ARG A 55 -5.70 -8.95 11.37
CA ARG A 55 -4.78 -9.96 10.85
C ARG A 55 -4.46 -9.57 9.42
N MET A 56 -3.17 -9.35 9.12
CA MET A 56 -2.73 -9.04 7.76
C MET A 56 -2.91 -10.32 6.95
N ASP A 57 -4.14 -10.59 6.52
CA ASP A 57 -4.61 -11.88 6.01
C ASP A 57 -3.85 -12.37 4.77
N ARG A 58 -3.02 -11.50 4.19
CA ARG A 58 -2.14 -11.78 3.07
C ARG A 58 -0.83 -12.48 3.47
N LEU A 59 -0.33 -12.30 4.70
CA LEU A 59 0.96 -12.84 5.12
C LEU A 59 0.81 -14.19 5.84
N ASP A 60 1.48 -15.22 5.32
CA ASP A 60 1.56 -16.55 5.95
C ASP A 60 2.66 -16.67 7.02
N GLY A 61 3.32 -15.55 7.36
CA GLY A 61 4.43 -15.49 8.31
C GLY A 61 5.06 -14.08 8.37
N PRO A 62 6.29 -13.97 8.91
CA PRO A 62 7.07 -12.74 8.86
C PRO A 62 7.21 -12.19 7.44
N ALA A 63 7.13 -10.87 7.30
CA ALA A 63 7.36 -10.22 6.03
C ALA A 63 8.83 -10.36 5.59
N ASN A 64 9.07 -10.67 4.31
CA ASN A 64 10.42 -10.79 3.78
C ASN A 64 11.19 -9.46 3.81
N ILE A 65 10.49 -8.38 3.46
CA ILE A 65 10.96 -7.02 3.60
C ILE A 65 9.80 -6.14 4.07
N MET A 66 10.10 -5.18 4.94
CA MET A 66 9.24 -4.04 5.24
C MET A 66 9.92 -2.77 4.70
N ILE A 67 9.30 -2.11 3.72
CA ILE A 67 9.76 -0.80 3.25
C ILE A 67 9.02 0.26 4.03
N VAL A 68 9.78 1.13 4.70
CA VAL A 68 9.28 2.28 5.46
C VAL A 68 9.77 3.53 4.76
N SER A 69 8.90 4.21 4.03
CA SER A 69 9.29 5.34 3.18
C SER A 69 8.60 6.61 3.62
N ASP A 70 9.33 7.71 3.71
CA ASP A 70 8.69 9.01 3.58
C ASP A 70 8.00 9.15 2.22
N LEU A 71 7.04 10.09 2.13
CA LEU A 71 6.29 10.37 0.93
C LEU A 71 6.89 11.51 0.11
N ASP A 72 7.02 12.69 0.68
CA ASP A 72 7.26 13.91 -0.08
C ASP A 72 8.74 13.98 -0.46
N PHE A 73 9.07 14.04 -1.75
CA PHE A 73 10.45 13.99 -2.26
C PHE A 73 11.21 12.70 -1.93
N THR A 74 10.61 11.72 -1.25
CA THR A 74 11.14 10.36 -1.07
C THR A 74 10.42 9.32 -1.94
N MET A 75 9.14 9.03 -1.70
CA MET A 75 8.36 8.11 -2.57
C MET A 75 7.77 8.86 -3.76
N VAL A 76 7.25 10.06 -3.52
CA VAL A 76 6.59 10.93 -4.47
C VAL A 76 7.55 12.02 -4.88
N ASP A 77 7.76 12.15 -6.17
CA ASP A 77 8.46 13.29 -6.73
C ASP A 77 7.43 14.37 -7.12
N HIS A 78 7.49 15.53 -6.46
CA HIS A 78 6.62 16.65 -6.78
C HIS A 78 7.08 17.43 -8.01
N ASP A 79 8.32 17.23 -8.44
CA ASP A 79 8.88 17.82 -9.65
C ASP A 79 8.67 16.93 -10.89
N ASP A 80 8.13 15.71 -10.71
CA ASP A 80 7.78 14.78 -11.78
C ASP A 80 6.26 14.79 -12.02
N PRO A 81 5.76 15.53 -13.03
CA PRO A 81 4.33 15.53 -13.35
C PRO A 81 3.85 14.18 -13.88
N GLU A 82 4.74 13.38 -14.51
CA GLU A 82 4.40 12.07 -15.09
C GLU A 82 4.47 10.93 -14.07
N ASN A 83 5.04 11.17 -12.88
CA ASN A 83 5.19 10.20 -11.80
C ASN A 83 5.90 8.90 -12.23
N LEU A 84 6.86 8.99 -13.15
CA LEU A 84 7.51 7.83 -13.76
C LEU A 84 8.22 6.96 -12.72
N ALA A 85 8.98 7.57 -11.81
CA ALA A 85 9.69 6.82 -10.77
C ALA A 85 8.72 6.11 -9.81
N LEU A 86 7.63 6.78 -9.43
CA LEU A 86 6.58 6.21 -8.59
C LEU A 86 5.87 5.05 -9.31
N LEU A 87 5.47 5.23 -10.57
CA LEU A 87 4.84 4.17 -11.36
C LEU A 87 5.77 2.96 -11.58
N ARG A 88 7.08 3.18 -11.72
CA ARG A 88 8.09 2.12 -11.76
C ARG A 88 8.14 1.35 -10.45
N PHE A 89 8.17 2.03 -9.31
CA PHE A 89 8.10 1.40 -8.00
C PHE A 89 6.79 0.62 -7.81
N ASN A 90 5.65 1.18 -8.21
CA ASN A 90 4.36 0.49 -8.10
C ASN A 90 4.36 -0.87 -8.83
N ALA A 91 4.83 -0.87 -10.08
CA ALA A 91 4.93 -2.10 -10.86
C ALA A 91 5.90 -3.12 -10.24
N LEU A 92 7.03 -2.66 -9.70
CA LEU A 92 7.98 -3.52 -9.01
C LEU A 92 7.34 -4.16 -7.76
N TRP A 93 6.70 -3.32 -6.93
CA TRP A 93 6.10 -3.72 -5.67
C TRP A 93 5.00 -4.76 -5.88
N GLU A 94 4.02 -4.46 -6.73
CA GLU A 94 2.87 -5.33 -6.97
C GLU A 94 3.27 -6.65 -7.66
N ALA A 95 4.33 -6.64 -8.47
CA ALA A 95 4.82 -7.83 -9.16
C ALA A 95 5.59 -8.79 -8.25
N TYR A 96 6.46 -8.26 -7.39
CA TYR A 96 7.49 -9.05 -6.71
C TYR A 96 7.41 -9.06 -5.19
N TYR A 97 6.83 -8.04 -4.57
CA TYR A 97 6.94 -7.84 -3.12
C TYR A 97 5.60 -7.92 -2.40
N ARG A 98 4.54 -7.37 -3.01
CA ARG A 98 3.25 -7.16 -2.36
C ARG A 98 2.69 -8.41 -1.71
N HIS A 99 2.97 -9.62 -2.21
CA HIS A 99 2.42 -10.86 -1.68
C HIS A 99 3.03 -11.30 -0.33
N ASN A 100 4.29 -10.96 -0.02
CA ASN A 100 5.00 -11.44 1.19
C ASN A 100 5.76 -10.34 1.95
N SER A 101 5.56 -9.08 1.58
CA SER A 101 6.29 -7.92 2.12
C SER A 101 5.34 -6.86 2.66
N LEU A 102 5.83 -5.88 3.41
CA LEU A 102 5.03 -4.80 3.99
C LEU A 102 5.43 -3.45 3.43
N LEU A 103 4.44 -2.65 3.03
CA LEU A 103 4.65 -1.24 2.65
C LEU A 103 4.14 -0.33 3.77
N VAL A 104 5.03 0.51 4.28
CA VAL A 104 4.74 1.51 5.31
C VAL A 104 5.08 2.89 4.78
N PHE A 105 4.11 3.80 4.81
CA PHE A 105 4.37 5.21 4.54
C PHE A 105 4.56 5.97 5.86
N SER A 106 5.72 6.59 6.05
CA SER A 106 6.10 7.35 7.25
C SER A 106 6.26 8.83 6.92
N THR A 107 5.16 9.60 7.01
CA THR A 107 5.05 10.95 6.47
C THR A 107 4.84 12.02 7.55
N GLY A 108 5.28 13.24 7.26
CA GLY A 108 4.94 14.43 8.06
C GLY A 108 3.49 14.88 7.90
N ARG A 109 2.82 14.47 6.81
CA ARG A 109 1.43 14.83 6.49
C ARG A 109 0.46 14.32 7.56
N SER A 110 -0.54 15.14 7.87
CA SER A 110 -1.74 14.70 8.59
C SER A 110 -2.56 13.67 7.80
N PRO A 111 -3.44 12.88 8.45
CA PRO A 111 -4.31 11.93 7.74
C PRO A 111 -5.16 12.57 6.65
N THR A 112 -5.60 13.81 6.88
CA THR A 112 -6.38 14.57 5.90
C THR A 112 -5.54 14.87 4.66
N ILE A 113 -4.34 15.41 4.83
CA ILE A 113 -3.46 15.80 3.72
C ILE A 113 -2.86 14.58 3.00
N TYR A 114 -2.64 13.48 3.72
CA TYR A 114 -2.27 12.20 3.12
C TYR A 114 -3.37 11.66 2.20
N ARG A 115 -4.64 11.68 2.64
CA ARG A 115 -5.77 11.26 1.79
C ARG A 115 -5.91 12.11 0.53
N GLU A 116 -5.66 13.42 0.62
CA GLU A 116 -5.64 14.27 -0.57
C GLU A 116 -4.49 13.94 -1.51
N LEU A 117 -3.28 13.65 -0.99
CA LEU A 117 -2.16 13.21 -1.82
C LEU A 117 -2.49 11.93 -2.60
N ARG A 118 -3.15 10.96 -1.95
CA ARG A 118 -3.59 9.71 -2.61
C ARG A 118 -4.57 9.93 -3.76
N LYS A 119 -5.34 11.01 -3.75
CA LYS A 119 -6.22 11.37 -4.87
C LYS A 119 -5.47 12.03 -6.02
N GLN A 120 -4.33 12.66 -5.74
CA GLN A 120 -3.55 13.44 -6.70
C GLN A 120 -2.43 12.65 -7.37
N LYS A 121 -1.92 11.62 -6.69
CA LYS A 121 -0.76 10.85 -7.12
C LYS A 121 -1.14 9.37 -7.21
N PRO A 122 -0.55 8.58 -8.13
CA PRO A 122 -0.81 7.15 -8.27
C PRO A 122 -0.11 6.37 -7.13
N LEU A 123 -0.48 6.64 -5.88
CA LEU A 123 0.07 5.97 -4.70
C LEU A 123 -0.60 4.62 -4.51
N LEU A 124 0.21 3.59 -4.28
CA LEU A 124 -0.29 2.31 -3.79
C LEU A 124 -0.96 2.46 -2.42
N THR A 125 -1.87 1.55 -2.11
CA THR A 125 -2.41 1.41 -0.76
C THR A 125 -1.35 0.74 0.11
N PRO A 126 -0.79 1.43 1.12
CA PRO A 126 0.16 0.82 2.03
C PRO A 126 -0.53 -0.15 2.99
N ASP A 127 0.24 -1.02 3.63
CA ASP A 127 -0.26 -1.86 4.71
C ASP A 127 -0.42 -1.06 6.01
N ILE A 128 0.47 -0.09 6.24
CA ILE A 128 0.53 0.72 7.47
C ILE A 128 0.90 2.16 7.09
N THR A 129 0.36 3.13 7.82
CA THR A 129 0.81 4.53 7.73
C THR A 129 1.23 5.05 9.09
N ILE A 130 2.40 5.66 9.13
CA ILE A 130 2.91 6.46 10.24
C ILE A 130 2.80 7.92 9.78
N MET A 131 1.91 8.69 10.37
CA MET A 131 1.55 10.04 9.90
C MET A 131 1.87 11.09 10.95
N SER A 132 1.74 12.37 10.57
CA SER A 132 1.90 13.49 11.49
C SER A 132 3.26 13.42 12.24
N VAL A 133 4.33 13.08 11.50
CA VAL A 133 5.70 12.92 12.03
C VAL A 133 5.79 11.84 13.12
N GLY A 134 5.06 10.75 12.94
CA GLY A 134 5.09 9.61 13.86
C GLY A 134 4.18 9.73 15.07
N THR A 135 3.26 10.69 15.09
CA THR A 135 2.29 10.80 16.20
C THR A 135 1.05 9.94 16.01
N GLU A 136 0.82 9.43 14.80
CA GLU A 136 -0.34 8.60 14.48
C GLU A 136 0.10 7.38 13.68
N ILE A 137 -0.23 6.17 14.15
CA ILE A 137 -0.03 4.92 13.41
C ILE A 137 -1.43 4.43 13.03
N THR A 138 -1.64 4.07 11.77
CA THR A 138 -2.90 3.49 11.30
C THR A 138 -2.69 2.30 10.39
N TYR A 139 -3.64 1.37 10.37
CA TYR A 139 -3.54 0.10 9.65
C TYR A 139 -4.57 -0.02 8.52
N GLY A 140 -4.13 -0.64 7.42
CA GLY A 140 -4.98 -1.03 6.30
C GLY A 140 -5.61 0.13 5.54
N GLU A 141 -6.54 -0.21 4.65
CA GLU A 141 -7.22 0.76 3.79
C GLU A 141 -8.13 1.71 4.57
N SER A 142 -8.81 1.20 5.60
CA SER A 142 -9.68 2.00 6.48
C SER A 142 -8.91 2.99 7.35
N MET A 143 -7.57 2.87 7.40
CA MET A 143 -6.70 3.68 8.25
C MET A 143 -7.14 3.63 9.72
N GLU A 144 -7.33 2.42 10.24
CA GLU A 144 -7.73 2.22 11.64
C GLU A 144 -6.60 2.65 12.59
N PRO A 145 -6.84 3.58 13.53
CA PRO A 145 -5.81 4.06 14.45
C PRO A 145 -5.28 2.98 15.40
N ASP A 146 -3.99 3.06 15.74
CA ASP A 146 -3.39 2.28 16.82
C ASP A 146 -3.67 2.93 18.18
N ASP A 147 -4.67 2.42 18.89
CA ASP A 147 -5.04 2.92 20.22
C ASP A 147 -3.90 2.73 21.25
N GLY A 148 -3.11 1.66 21.12
CA GLY A 148 -1.95 1.40 21.97
C GLY A 148 -0.86 2.47 21.81
N TRP A 149 -0.56 2.88 20.58
CA TRP A 149 0.36 3.98 20.29
C TRP A 149 -0.16 5.32 20.81
N LYS A 150 -1.44 5.61 20.58
CA LYS A 150 -2.08 6.83 21.07
C LYS A 150 -1.96 6.96 22.60
N GLN A 151 -2.31 5.90 23.33
CA GLN A 151 -2.19 5.85 24.80
C GLN A 151 -0.73 5.93 25.27
N TYR A 152 0.21 5.42 24.48
CA TYR A 152 1.63 5.53 24.78
C TYR A 152 2.11 6.99 24.73
N LEU A 153 1.63 7.77 23.74
CA LEU A 153 1.97 9.18 23.56
C LEU A 153 1.25 10.14 24.53
N ASP A 154 0.12 9.74 25.12
CA ASP A 154 -0.58 10.55 26.15
C ASP A 154 0.26 10.78 27.42
N ARG A 155 1.31 9.98 27.64
CA ARG A 155 2.12 10.04 28.86
C ARG A 155 2.96 11.32 28.88
N LYS A 156 2.70 12.17 29.89
CA LYS A 156 3.39 13.44 30.12
C LYS A 156 3.34 14.43 28.95
N TRP A 157 2.35 14.26 28.08
CA TRP A 157 2.04 15.22 27.04
C TRP A 157 0.89 16.13 27.52
N ASN A 158 1.05 17.44 27.37
CA ASN A 158 -0.01 18.41 27.61
C ASN A 158 -0.01 19.42 26.47
N ARG A 159 -0.94 19.24 25.54
CA ARG A 159 -1.02 20.06 24.33
C ARG A 159 -1.37 21.51 24.65
N GLU A 160 -2.23 21.73 25.64
CA GLU A 160 -2.71 23.06 26.01
C GLU A 160 -1.56 23.94 26.51
N ILE A 161 -0.69 23.40 27.36
CA ILE A 161 0.50 24.12 27.85
C ILE A 161 1.45 24.41 26.68
N VAL A 162 1.68 23.45 25.77
CA VAL A 162 2.53 23.68 24.59
C VAL A 162 2.00 24.83 23.74
N VAL A 163 0.69 24.89 23.48
CA VAL A 163 0.06 25.99 22.73
C VAL A 163 0.19 27.32 23.47
N GLU A 164 -0.02 27.34 24.79
CA GLU A 164 0.12 28.55 25.61
C GLU A 164 1.54 29.11 25.61
N GLU A 165 2.55 28.24 25.76
CA GLU A 165 3.95 28.66 25.78
C GLU A 165 4.45 29.11 24.41
N THR A 166 4.06 28.41 23.35
CA THR A 166 4.45 28.77 21.98
C THR A 166 3.83 30.08 21.52
N ALA A 167 2.64 30.45 22.02
CA ALA A 167 2.01 31.74 21.75
C ALA A 167 2.83 32.96 22.25
N LYS A 168 3.81 32.74 23.14
CA LYS A 168 4.72 33.78 23.65
C LYS A 168 5.87 34.10 22.68
N PHE A 169 6.04 33.32 21.62
CA PHE A 169 7.08 33.48 20.60
C PHE A 169 6.47 34.07 19.32
N PRO A 170 6.58 35.38 19.08
CA PRO A 170 5.97 36.03 17.90
C PRO A 170 6.56 35.57 16.56
N GLU A 171 7.73 34.92 16.57
CA GLU A 171 8.36 34.35 15.39
C GLU A 171 7.69 33.05 14.91
N LEU A 172 6.92 32.37 15.76
CA LEU A 172 6.22 31.13 15.42
C LEU A 172 4.85 31.43 14.81
N VAL A 173 4.68 31.08 13.53
CA VAL A 173 3.40 31.23 12.83
C VAL A 173 2.70 29.88 12.75
N LEU A 174 1.49 29.75 13.30
CA LEU A 174 0.75 28.48 13.25
C LEU A 174 0.54 27.99 11.81
N GLN A 175 0.76 26.69 11.59
CA GLN A 175 0.32 26.02 10.36
C GLN A 175 -1.20 25.81 10.36
N SER A 176 -1.75 25.31 9.25
CA SER A 176 -3.19 25.08 9.09
C SER A 176 -3.77 24.15 10.15
N GLU A 177 -5.08 24.27 10.39
CA GLU A 177 -5.79 23.46 11.40
C GLU A 177 -5.63 21.94 11.14
N THR A 178 -5.56 21.52 9.88
CA THR A 178 -5.33 20.12 9.51
C THR A 178 -4.01 19.56 10.02
N GLU A 179 -3.00 20.41 10.18
CA GLU A 179 -1.66 20.06 10.68
C GLU A 179 -1.54 20.17 12.21
N GLN A 180 -2.58 20.64 12.89
CA GLN A 180 -2.67 20.62 14.35
C GLN A 180 -3.34 19.30 14.79
N ARG A 181 -2.61 18.46 15.52
CA ARG A 181 -3.09 17.12 15.95
C ARG A 181 -3.08 16.99 17.47
N PRO A 182 -3.72 15.95 18.04
CA PRO A 182 -3.72 15.74 19.49
C PRO A 182 -2.32 15.69 20.12
N HIS A 183 -1.34 15.12 19.40
CA HIS A 183 0.06 14.99 19.84
C HIS A 183 1.04 15.78 18.97
N LYS A 184 0.58 16.78 18.21
CA LYS A 184 1.42 17.62 17.34
C LYS A 184 0.93 19.06 17.30
N VAL A 185 1.84 20.00 17.55
CA VAL A 185 1.61 21.44 17.36
C VAL A 185 2.63 21.98 16.36
N SER A 186 2.15 22.53 15.25
CA SER A 186 2.97 22.79 14.06
C SER A 186 3.04 24.29 13.73
N PHE A 187 4.22 24.78 13.40
CA PHE A 187 4.50 26.18 13.10
C PHE A 187 5.40 26.34 11.87
N TYR A 188 5.43 27.55 11.31
CA TYR A 188 6.46 28.04 10.41
C TYR A 188 7.43 28.95 11.18
N LEU A 189 8.72 28.81 10.89
CA LEU A 189 9.81 29.57 11.48
C LEU A 189 10.93 29.77 10.46
N GLU A 190 11.29 31.03 10.21
CA GLU A 190 12.37 31.41 9.27
C GLU A 190 13.73 30.85 9.71
N LYS A 191 14.52 30.35 8.75
CA LYS A 191 15.81 29.67 8.96
C LYS A 191 16.80 30.52 9.77
N GLU A 192 16.82 31.83 9.55
CA GLU A 192 17.73 32.76 10.23
C GLU A 192 17.41 32.91 11.72
N LYS A 193 16.16 32.70 12.11
CA LYS A 193 15.66 32.81 13.50
C LYS A 193 15.61 31.45 14.20
N ALA A 194 15.59 30.36 13.43
CA ALA A 194 15.33 29.01 13.90
C ALA A 194 16.18 28.60 15.11
N SER A 195 17.51 28.71 15.00
CA SER A 195 18.42 28.28 16.07
C SER A 195 18.13 28.95 17.41
N LYS A 196 17.97 30.28 17.43
CA LYS A 196 17.75 31.05 18.66
C LYS A 196 16.37 30.78 19.27
N VAL A 197 15.33 30.73 18.44
CA VAL A 197 13.94 30.52 18.89
C VAL A 197 13.76 29.10 19.42
N ILE A 198 14.28 28.09 18.71
CA ILE A 198 14.20 26.68 19.14
C ILE A 198 14.95 26.47 20.47
N GLU A 199 16.15 27.05 20.63
CA GLU A 199 16.91 26.93 21.88
C GLU A 199 16.14 27.57 23.07
N ALA A 200 15.54 28.74 22.86
CA ALA A 200 14.75 29.42 23.89
C ALA A 200 13.46 28.65 24.22
N LEU A 201 12.77 28.11 23.22
CA LEU A 201 11.58 27.30 23.38
C LEU A 201 11.89 25.99 24.14
N SER A 202 12.96 25.28 23.77
CA SER A 202 13.39 24.05 24.46
C SER A 202 13.60 24.31 25.96
N LYS A 203 14.36 25.35 26.31
CA LYS A 203 14.60 25.72 27.72
C LYS A 203 13.32 26.11 28.45
N CYS A 204 12.33 26.65 27.75
CA CYS A 204 11.04 27.03 28.32
C CYS A 204 10.22 25.79 28.67
N LEU A 205 10.10 24.85 27.72
CA LEU A 205 9.34 23.62 27.88
C LEU A 205 10.01 22.66 28.89
N GLU A 206 11.33 22.60 28.92
CA GLU A 206 12.10 21.84 29.93
C GLU A 206 11.83 22.33 31.36
N LYS A 207 11.72 23.65 31.58
CA LYS A 207 11.41 24.22 32.90
C LYS A 207 10.01 23.88 33.41
N LEU A 208 9.11 23.55 32.50
CA LEU A 208 7.74 23.13 32.82
C LEU A 208 7.62 21.61 32.98
N GLU A 209 8.75 20.89 32.96
CA GLU A 209 8.83 19.44 33.08
C GLU A 209 8.00 18.69 32.02
N LEU A 210 7.81 19.31 30.85
CA LEU A 210 7.17 18.68 29.70
C LEU A 210 8.17 17.83 28.93
N ASP A 211 7.83 16.55 28.72
CA ASP A 211 8.62 15.64 27.88
C ASP A 211 8.24 15.88 26.40
N VAL A 212 8.90 16.86 25.77
CA VAL A 212 8.62 17.27 24.38
C VAL A 212 9.85 17.21 23.50
N LYS A 213 9.60 16.97 22.22
CA LYS A 213 10.59 17.01 21.14
C LYS A 213 10.21 18.12 20.17
N ILE A 214 11.20 18.89 19.73
CA ILE A 214 11.06 19.90 18.69
C ILE A 214 11.77 19.40 17.43
N ILE A 215 11.05 19.27 16.33
CA ILE A 215 11.58 18.87 15.03
C ILE A 215 11.54 20.08 14.10
N TYR A 216 12.68 20.41 13.50
CA TYR A 216 12.78 21.43 12.46
C TYR A 216 13.11 20.74 11.13
N SER A 217 12.32 21.01 10.09
CA SER A 217 12.45 20.35 8.79
C SER A 217 12.10 21.28 7.63
N ASN A 218 12.58 20.93 6.43
CA ASN A 218 12.29 21.67 5.18
C ASN A 218 12.70 23.15 5.23
N GLY A 219 13.66 23.50 6.10
CA GLY A 219 14.12 24.87 6.29
C GLY A 219 13.05 25.88 6.76
N ILE A 220 11.87 25.43 7.22
CA ILE A 220 10.81 26.34 7.68
C ILE A 220 9.84 25.72 8.69
N ALA A 221 9.59 24.41 8.65
CA ALA A 221 8.57 23.78 9.48
C ALA A 221 9.12 23.43 10.87
N VAL A 222 8.40 23.79 11.92
CA VAL A 222 8.68 23.41 13.31
C VAL A 222 7.51 22.60 13.86
N ASP A 223 7.77 21.39 14.33
CA ASP A 223 6.79 20.54 14.97
C ASP A 223 7.18 20.31 16.43
N ILE A 224 6.26 20.58 17.37
CA ILE A 224 6.40 20.18 18.78
C ILE A 224 5.53 18.97 19.04
N LEU A 225 6.17 17.89 19.52
CA LEU A 225 5.59 16.56 19.71
C LEU A 225 5.95 16.05 21.12
N PRO A 226 5.30 14.99 21.64
CA PRO A 226 5.82 14.24 22.78
C PRO A 226 7.25 13.75 22.53
N GLN A 227 8.07 13.68 23.57
CA GLN A 227 9.46 13.17 23.45
C GLN A 227 9.52 11.74 22.89
N ALA A 228 8.50 10.93 23.18
CA ALA A 228 8.36 9.57 22.73
C ALA A 228 7.84 9.44 21.27
N ALA A 229 7.41 10.53 20.63
CA ALA A 229 6.99 10.55 19.24
C ALA A 229 8.18 10.71 18.28
N GLY A 230 7.89 10.83 16.98
CA GLY A 230 8.89 10.89 15.91
C GLY A 230 8.82 9.64 15.03
N LYS A 231 9.24 9.77 13.76
CA LYS A 231 9.16 8.68 12.78
C LYS A 231 9.96 7.44 13.22
N GLY A 232 11.15 7.63 13.79
CA GLY A 232 11.97 6.53 14.32
C GLY A 232 11.32 5.82 15.50
N ARG A 233 10.80 6.58 16.49
CA ARG A 233 10.12 6.00 17.66
C ARG A 233 8.84 5.26 17.31
N ALA A 234 8.05 5.80 16.37
CA ALA A 234 6.87 5.11 15.86
C ALA A 234 7.24 3.79 15.15
N LEU A 235 8.35 3.78 14.41
CA LEU A 235 8.87 2.56 13.78
C LEU A 235 9.36 1.54 14.81
N GLU A 236 10.09 1.96 15.84
CA GLU A 236 10.51 1.08 16.95
C GLU A 236 9.31 0.43 17.64
N PHE A 237 8.28 1.22 17.96
CA PHE A 237 7.04 0.70 18.54
C PHE A 237 6.36 -0.32 17.62
N LEU A 238 6.25 -0.02 16.33
CA LEU A 238 5.66 -0.92 15.34
C LEU A 238 6.44 -2.23 15.24
N LEU A 239 7.77 -2.17 15.17
CA LEU A 239 8.64 -3.35 15.07
C LEU A 239 8.52 -4.24 16.31
N GLU A 240 8.50 -3.67 17.51
CA GLU A 240 8.32 -4.44 18.76
C GLU A 240 6.90 -5.04 18.85
N LYS A 241 5.87 -4.35 18.35
CA LYS A 241 4.52 -4.89 18.25
C LYS A 241 4.46 -6.09 17.31
N LEU A 242 4.99 -5.94 16.08
CA LEU A 242 5.08 -7.03 15.09
C LEU A 242 5.87 -8.22 15.64
N LYS A 243 6.98 -7.97 16.33
CA LYS A 243 7.79 -9.01 16.97
C LYS A 243 7.04 -9.74 18.08
N THR A 244 6.28 -9.02 18.91
CA THR A 244 5.43 -9.61 19.96
C THR A 244 4.36 -10.53 19.36
N ASP A 245 3.86 -10.19 18.17
CA ASP A 245 2.88 -10.98 17.42
C ASP A 245 3.52 -12.12 16.59
N GLY A 246 4.84 -12.29 16.65
CA GLY A 246 5.57 -13.33 15.89
C GLY A 246 5.75 -13.01 14.40
N LEU A 247 5.60 -11.73 14.02
CA LEU A 247 5.60 -11.22 12.65
C LEU A 247 6.76 -10.23 12.39
N LYS A 248 7.85 -10.28 13.17
CA LYS A 248 9.02 -9.41 12.97
C LYS A 248 9.54 -9.54 11.52
N PRO A 249 9.57 -8.47 10.72
CA PRO A 249 10.08 -8.54 9.35
C PRO A 249 11.53 -9.06 9.31
N LEU A 250 11.86 -9.84 8.28
CA LEU A 250 13.22 -10.36 8.09
C LEU A 250 14.20 -9.25 7.73
N ASN A 251 13.74 -8.28 6.93
CA ASN A 251 14.50 -7.09 6.56
C ASN A 251 13.61 -5.86 6.69
N THR A 252 14.18 -4.74 7.12
CA THR A 252 13.50 -3.43 7.11
C THR A 252 14.35 -2.44 6.34
N LEU A 253 13.77 -1.75 5.37
CA LEU A 253 14.43 -0.69 4.60
C LEU A 253 13.73 0.64 4.88
N VAL A 254 14.43 1.57 5.52
CA VAL A 254 13.95 2.94 5.76
C VAL A 254 14.42 3.88 4.65
N CYS A 255 13.54 4.78 4.20
CA CYS A 255 13.80 5.71 3.10
C CYS A 255 13.40 7.12 3.53
N GLY A 256 14.26 8.12 3.30
CA GLY A 256 13.96 9.50 3.64
C GLY A 256 14.82 10.51 2.88
N ASP A 257 14.43 11.78 2.96
CA ASP A 257 15.07 12.90 2.28
C ASP A 257 15.30 14.11 3.20
N SER A 258 14.59 14.23 4.34
CA SER A 258 14.61 15.44 5.17
C SER A 258 14.97 15.18 6.65
N GLY A 259 15.10 16.25 7.43
CA GLY A 259 15.49 16.17 8.84
C GLY A 259 14.52 15.37 9.73
N ASN A 260 13.23 15.30 9.37
CA ASN A 260 12.25 14.51 10.13
C ASN A 260 12.41 12.98 9.94
N ASP A 261 13.24 12.56 8.98
CA ASP A 261 13.57 11.16 8.67
C ASP A 261 14.81 10.66 9.41
N ALA A 262 15.65 11.57 9.93
CA ALA A 262 16.94 11.23 10.54
C ALA A 262 16.82 10.12 11.60
N GLU A 263 15.77 10.15 12.42
CA GLU A 263 15.53 9.13 13.45
C GLU A 263 15.24 7.74 12.90
N LEU A 264 14.70 7.62 11.68
CA LEU A 264 14.46 6.30 11.05
C LEU A 264 15.77 5.54 10.86
N PHE A 265 16.83 6.24 10.47
CA PHE A 265 18.15 5.66 10.24
C PHE A 265 18.87 5.26 11.53
N GLY A 266 18.41 5.73 12.69
CA GLY A 266 18.91 5.34 14.00
C GLY A 266 18.26 4.08 14.58
N VAL A 267 17.19 3.58 13.95
CA VAL A 267 16.49 2.38 14.42
C VAL A 267 17.40 1.14 14.26
N PRO A 268 17.56 0.29 15.28
CA PRO A 268 18.41 -0.89 15.18
C PRO A 268 17.95 -1.87 14.10
N GLU A 269 18.92 -2.57 13.48
CA GLU A 269 18.67 -3.67 12.52
C GLU A 269 17.89 -3.27 11.26
N VAL A 270 17.99 -2.00 10.84
CA VAL A 270 17.42 -1.52 9.57
C VAL A 270 18.50 -1.27 8.52
N TYR A 271 18.13 -1.43 7.26
CA TYR A 271 18.83 -0.82 6.13
C TYR A 271 18.25 0.58 5.90
N GLY A 272 19.07 1.52 5.47
CA GLY A 272 18.69 2.90 5.22
C GLY A 272 19.11 3.41 3.85
N VAL A 273 18.22 4.15 3.19
CA VAL A 273 18.55 4.92 1.99
C VAL A 273 18.15 6.38 2.15
N LEU A 274 19.15 7.25 1.98
CA LEU A 274 18.93 8.66 1.69
C LEU A 274 18.82 8.78 0.17
N VAL A 275 17.71 9.33 -0.33
CA VAL A 275 17.54 9.56 -1.78
C VAL A 275 18.46 10.68 -2.26
N SER A 276 18.84 10.70 -3.54
CA SER A 276 19.85 11.64 -4.04
C SER A 276 19.46 13.12 -3.93
N ASN A 277 18.17 13.39 -3.79
CA ASN A 277 17.59 14.72 -3.61
C ASN A 277 17.35 15.07 -2.13
N ALA A 278 18.00 14.36 -1.20
CA ALA A 278 17.94 14.66 0.22
C ALA A 278 18.40 16.10 0.53
N LEU A 279 17.71 16.73 1.47
CA LEU A 279 17.98 18.09 1.93
C LEU A 279 19.26 18.17 2.76
N GLU A 280 19.80 19.39 2.85
CA GLU A 280 21.07 19.71 3.51
C GLU A 280 21.11 19.14 4.94
N GLU A 281 20.02 19.26 5.70
CA GLU A 281 19.98 18.78 7.09
C GLU A 281 20.16 17.26 7.23
N LEU A 282 19.60 16.46 6.32
CA LEU A 282 19.71 15.00 6.38
C LEU A 282 21.07 14.53 5.84
N VAL A 283 21.59 15.19 4.80
CA VAL A 283 22.93 14.91 4.28
C VAL A 283 24.00 15.22 5.33
N GLN A 284 23.87 16.35 6.04
CA GLN A 284 24.77 16.70 7.14
C GLN A 284 24.66 15.68 8.28
N TRP A 285 23.44 15.31 8.67
CA TRP A 285 23.23 14.26 9.66
C TRP A 285 23.90 12.95 9.25
N TYR A 286 23.78 12.53 7.99
CA TYR A 286 24.42 11.33 7.48
C TYR A 286 25.95 11.41 7.54
N ALA A 287 26.53 12.57 7.16
CA ALA A 287 27.97 12.78 7.21
C ALA A 287 28.53 12.63 8.64
N GLU A 288 27.78 13.08 9.64
CA GLU A 288 28.16 13.06 11.06
C GLU A 288 27.89 11.72 11.74
N ASN A 289 26.79 11.05 11.39
CA ASN A 289 26.25 9.92 12.16
C ASN A 289 26.33 8.56 11.44
N ALA A 290 26.34 8.54 10.11
CA ALA A 290 26.07 7.32 9.34
C ALA A 290 27.01 7.04 8.15
N ARG A 291 27.93 7.95 7.78
CA ARG A 291 28.82 7.83 6.61
C ARG A 291 29.66 6.54 6.56
N GLY A 292 29.93 5.93 7.71
CA GLY A 292 30.66 4.66 7.83
C GLY A 292 29.78 3.43 8.05
N ASN A 293 28.46 3.59 8.14
CA ASN A 293 27.54 2.48 8.39
C ASN A 293 27.26 1.74 7.08
N PRO A 294 27.67 0.46 6.92
CA PRO A 294 27.44 -0.30 5.69
C PRO A 294 25.96 -0.60 5.43
N GLN A 295 25.07 -0.39 6.41
CA GLN A 295 23.63 -0.57 6.27
C GLN A 295 22.92 0.71 5.81
N ILE A 296 23.63 1.83 5.64
CA ILE A 296 23.03 3.10 5.21
C ILE A 296 23.78 3.63 3.98
N ILE A 297 23.04 3.88 2.91
CA ILE A 297 23.57 4.45 1.67
C ILE A 297 22.96 5.81 1.36
N HIS A 298 23.72 6.63 0.64
CA HIS A 298 23.20 7.76 -0.09
C HIS A 298 23.06 7.35 -1.55
N ALA A 299 21.83 7.24 -2.03
CA ALA A 299 21.51 6.83 -3.39
C ALA A 299 21.98 7.87 -4.42
N THR A 300 22.28 7.40 -5.63
CA THR A 300 22.53 8.29 -6.78
C THR A 300 21.24 8.65 -7.50
N ASP A 301 20.20 7.85 -7.33
CA ASP A 301 18.87 8.09 -7.91
C ASP A 301 17.95 8.85 -6.93
N ARG A 302 17.07 9.67 -7.50
CA ARG A 302 16.10 10.49 -6.74
C ARG A 302 14.83 9.71 -6.41
N CYS A 303 14.18 10.11 -5.33
CA CYS A 303 12.87 9.61 -4.92
C CYS A 303 12.73 8.07 -5.01
N ALA A 304 11.60 7.57 -5.52
CA ALA A 304 11.30 6.14 -5.62
C ALA A 304 12.33 5.33 -6.42
N ALA A 305 13.07 5.97 -7.35
CA ALA A 305 14.17 5.31 -8.04
C ALA A 305 15.35 5.02 -7.09
N GLY A 306 15.65 5.93 -6.15
CA GLY A 306 16.61 5.70 -5.07
C GLY A 306 16.23 4.54 -4.15
N ILE A 307 14.93 4.36 -3.87
CA ILE A 307 14.42 3.22 -3.11
C ILE A 307 14.70 1.91 -3.87
N MET A 308 14.39 1.85 -5.16
CA MET A 308 14.69 0.68 -5.99
C MET A 308 16.20 0.43 -6.06
N GLN A 309 17.03 1.47 -6.20
CA GLN A 309 18.49 1.34 -6.14
C GLN A 309 18.95 0.67 -4.84
N ALA A 310 18.40 1.09 -3.69
CA ALA A 310 18.73 0.53 -2.39
C ALA A 310 18.37 -0.95 -2.25
N ILE A 311 17.19 -1.35 -2.76
CA ILE A 311 16.79 -2.76 -2.82
C ILE A 311 17.89 -3.60 -3.51
N GLY A 312 18.44 -3.12 -4.63
CA GLY A 312 19.52 -3.78 -5.35
C GLY A 312 20.83 -3.79 -4.57
N ASN A 313 21.25 -2.63 -4.05
CA ASN A 313 22.51 -2.49 -3.31
C ASN A 313 22.59 -3.38 -2.07
N PHE A 314 21.49 -3.50 -1.32
CA PHE A 314 21.41 -4.35 -0.14
C PHE A 314 21.01 -5.80 -0.46
N SER A 315 20.87 -6.16 -1.74
CA SER A 315 20.46 -7.50 -2.18
C SER A 315 19.14 -7.97 -1.57
N LEU A 316 18.17 -7.06 -1.42
CA LEU A 316 16.86 -7.32 -0.80
C LEU A 316 15.81 -7.87 -1.78
N GLY A 317 16.22 -8.20 -3.01
CA GLY A 317 15.39 -8.83 -4.05
C GLY A 317 15.49 -8.12 -5.41
N PRO A 318 14.55 -8.40 -6.34
CA PRO A 318 14.51 -7.76 -7.65
C PRO A 318 14.37 -6.24 -7.54
N ASN A 319 15.28 -5.49 -8.17
CA ASN A 319 15.29 -4.02 -8.14
C ASN A 319 15.01 -3.37 -9.50
N VAL A 320 14.72 -4.16 -10.53
CA VAL A 320 14.41 -3.68 -11.89
C VAL A 320 12.91 -3.71 -12.08
N SER A 321 12.31 -2.55 -12.35
CA SER A 321 10.86 -2.46 -12.54
C SER A 321 10.42 -3.20 -13.80
N PRO A 322 9.28 -3.93 -13.77
CA PRO A 322 8.61 -4.42 -14.97
C PRO A 322 8.40 -3.36 -16.05
N ARG A 323 8.27 -2.08 -15.66
CA ARG A 323 8.13 -0.95 -16.61
C ARG A 323 9.39 -0.66 -17.42
N ASP A 324 10.55 -1.02 -16.92
CA ASP A 324 11.84 -0.73 -17.58
C ASP A 324 12.23 -1.82 -18.58
N ILE A 325 11.50 -2.95 -18.59
CA ILE A 325 11.80 -4.09 -19.45
C ILE A 325 11.07 -3.90 -20.78
N SER A 326 11.83 -3.66 -21.85
CA SER A 326 11.31 -3.48 -23.22
C SER A 326 10.87 -4.79 -23.88
N ASP A 327 11.44 -5.92 -23.44
CA ASP A 327 11.27 -7.21 -24.11
C ASP A 327 9.92 -7.85 -23.80
N LEU A 328 9.28 -8.29 -24.90
CA LEU A 328 8.16 -9.23 -25.01
C LEU A 328 7.81 -9.91 -23.69
N MET A 329 6.72 -9.43 -23.08
CA MET A 329 5.88 -10.03 -22.03
C MET A 329 6.05 -11.53 -21.70
N PHE A 330 6.34 -12.37 -22.69
CA PHE A 330 6.20 -13.82 -22.66
C PHE A 330 7.52 -14.61 -22.83
N LYS A 331 8.68 -13.94 -22.89
CA LYS A 331 9.98 -14.65 -22.94
C LYS A 331 10.58 -14.93 -21.55
N ARG A 332 9.93 -14.49 -20.47
CA ARG A 332 10.44 -14.61 -19.10
C ARG A 332 9.63 -15.61 -18.30
N LYS A 333 10.33 -16.27 -17.37
CA LYS A 333 9.73 -17.20 -16.41
C LYS A 333 8.64 -16.49 -15.61
N ILE A 334 7.42 -17.02 -15.64
CA ILE A 334 6.33 -16.56 -14.79
C ILE A 334 6.70 -16.85 -13.34
N LEU A 335 6.69 -15.83 -12.49
CA LEU A 335 7.07 -15.95 -11.08
C LEU A 335 5.87 -16.15 -10.16
N SER A 336 4.73 -15.51 -10.49
CA SER A 336 3.51 -15.55 -9.69
C SER A 336 2.29 -15.11 -10.51
N PRO A 337 1.06 -15.40 -10.05
CA PRO A 337 -0.16 -14.87 -10.66
C PRO A 337 -0.18 -13.32 -10.70
N GLY A 338 0.28 -12.67 -9.63
CA GLY A 338 0.39 -11.20 -9.57
C GLY A 338 1.35 -10.63 -10.61
N HIS A 339 2.48 -11.29 -10.86
CA HIS A 339 3.42 -10.90 -11.91
C HIS A 339 2.76 -10.93 -13.31
N VAL A 340 1.93 -11.95 -13.60
CA VAL A 340 1.20 -12.02 -14.88
C VAL A 340 0.25 -10.84 -15.04
N VAL A 341 -0.47 -10.44 -13.99
CA VAL A 341 -1.37 -9.28 -14.03
C VAL A 341 -0.61 -7.98 -14.32
N VAL A 342 0.47 -7.72 -13.56
CA VAL A 342 1.27 -6.50 -13.75
C VAL A 342 1.79 -6.43 -15.18
N MET A 343 2.37 -7.52 -15.67
CA MET A 343 2.89 -7.60 -17.03
C MET A 343 1.76 -7.32 -18.05
N PHE A 344 0.59 -7.97 -17.93
CA PHE A 344 -0.57 -7.74 -18.80
C PHE A 344 -0.94 -6.27 -18.92
N TYR A 345 -1.14 -5.57 -17.81
CA TYR A 345 -1.56 -4.17 -17.86
C TYR A 345 -0.47 -3.22 -18.34
N LEU A 346 0.82 -3.53 -18.11
CA LEU A 346 1.91 -2.75 -18.69
C LEU A 346 2.00 -2.91 -20.21
N PHE A 347 1.79 -4.12 -20.71
CA PHE A 347 1.69 -4.34 -22.14
C PHE A 347 0.46 -3.65 -22.73
N TYR A 348 -0.69 -3.75 -22.07
CA TYR A 348 -1.91 -3.08 -22.48
C TYR A 348 -1.75 -1.55 -22.53
N GLU A 349 -1.09 -0.94 -21.53
CA GLU A 349 -0.72 0.48 -21.54
C GLU A 349 0.12 0.83 -22.78
N ARG A 350 1.21 0.09 -23.03
CA ARG A 350 2.10 0.31 -24.17
C ARG A 350 1.41 0.07 -25.51
N TRP A 351 0.52 -0.92 -25.60
CA TRP A 351 -0.27 -1.24 -26.78
C TRP A 351 -1.17 -0.07 -27.18
N ARG A 352 -1.92 0.48 -26.22
CA ARG A 352 -2.79 1.65 -26.44
C ARG A 352 -2.01 2.93 -26.74
N ARG A 353 -0.82 3.07 -26.18
CA ARG A 353 0.09 4.20 -26.50
C ARG A 353 0.81 4.01 -27.84
N GLY A 354 0.74 2.81 -28.43
CA GLY A 354 1.42 2.45 -29.67
C GLY A 354 2.94 2.41 -29.54
N GLU A 355 3.44 2.04 -28.36
CA GLU A 355 4.87 1.94 -27.99
C GLU A 355 5.46 0.54 -28.22
N VAL A 356 4.61 -0.43 -28.58
CA VAL A 356 5.00 -1.78 -29.00
C VAL A 356 4.71 -1.97 -30.48
N GLU A 357 5.38 -2.93 -31.09
CA GLU A 357 5.13 -3.31 -32.48
C GLU A 357 3.73 -3.92 -32.64
N ASN A 358 2.95 -3.42 -33.61
CA ASN A 358 1.69 -4.04 -34.00
C ASN A 358 1.98 -5.26 -34.90
N SER A 359 2.30 -6.38 -34.28
CA SER A 359 2.68 -7.62 -34.96
C SER A 359 1.81 -8.80 -34.52
N GLU A 360 1.63 -9.75 -35.43
CA GLU A 360 0.86 -10.97 -35.17
C GLU A 360 1.35 -11.74 -33.92
N PRO A 361 2.67 -11.87 -33.64
CA PRO A 361 3.14 -12.50 -32.41
C PRO A 361 2.61 -11.82 -31.13
N ASN A 362 2.55 -10.48 -31.09
CA ASN A 362 2.03 -9.75 -29.93
C ASN A 362 0.52 -9.99 -29.73
N ILE A 363 -0.24 -10.01 -30.84
CA ILE A 363 -1.68 -10.30 -30.84
C ILE A 363 -1.93 -11.74 -30.37
N GLN A 364 -1.15 -12.71 -30.86
CA GLN A 364 -1.27 -14.10 -30.44
C GLN A 364 -0.93 -14.27 -28.97
N ASN A 365 0.06 -13.55 -28.46
CA ASN A 365 0.36 -13.62 -27.04
C ASN A 365 -0.75 -13.04 -26.16
N LEU A 366 -1.37 -11.92 -26.56
CA LEU A 366 -2.58 -11.40 -25.89
C LEU A 366 -3.68 -12.46 -25.86
N ARG A 367 -3.95 -13.11 -27.00
CA ARG A 367 -4.93 -14.20 -27.11
C ARG A 367 -4.61 -15.37 -26.21
N SER A 368 -3.32 -15.66 -25.98
CA SER A 368 -2.88 -16.79 -25.16
C SER A 368 -3.11 -16.63 -23.66
N ILE A 369 -3.36 -15.40 -23.18
CA ILE A 369 -3.64 -15.12 -21.76
C ILE A 369 -5.09 -15.45 -21.42
N LEU A 370 -6.05 -15.15 -22.30
CA LEU A 370 -7.46 -15.38 -22.00
C LEU A 370 -7.89 -16.76 -22.49
N HIS A 371 -8.63 -17.48 -21.64
CA HIS A 371 -9.19 -18.75 -22.04
C HIS A 371 -10.24 -18.54 -23.15
N PRO A 372 -10.27 -19.37 -24.22
CA PRO A 372 -11.20 -19.16 -25.35
C PRO A 372 -12.68 -19.13 -24.97
N THR A 373 -13.05 -19.90 -23.94
CA THR A 373 -14.40 -19.96 -23.36
C THR A 373 -14.53 -19.15 -22.06
N GLY A 374 -13.56 -18.28 -21.77
CA GLY A 374 -13.59 -17.45 -20.57
C GLY A 374 -14.62 -16.34 -20.67
N ASN A 375 -15.09 -15.87 -19.52
CA ASN A 375 -16.11 -14.82 -19.41
C ASN A 375 -15.58 -13.59 -18.68
N PHE A 376 -15.98 -12.41 -19.16
CA PHE A 376 -15.69 -11.12 -18.56
C PHE A 376 -16.98 -10.43 -18.12
N VAL A 377 -17.12 -10.21 -16.82
CA VAL A 377 -18.17 -9.38 -16.23
C VAL A 377 -17.65 -7.95 -16.13
N HIS A 378 -18.17 -7.09 -17.00
CA HIS A 378 -17.85 -5.67 -17.06
C HIS A 378 -18.39 -4.94 -15.80
N PRO A 379 -17.76 -3.82 -15.35
CA PRO A 379 -18.26 -3.02 -14.23
C PRO A 379 -19.72 -2.54 -14.32
N SER A 380 -20.28 -2.47 -15.53
CA SER A 380 -21.70 -2.17 -15.76
C SER A 380 -22.64 -3.35 -15.50
N GLY A 381 -22.12 -4.52 -15.13
CA GLY A 381 -22.86 -5.76 -14.93
C GLY A 381 -23.10 -6.59 -16.20
N VAL A 382 -22.57 -6.17 -17.35
CA VAL A 382 -22.72 -6.91 -18.62
C VAL A 382 -21.68 -8.02 -18.70
N ASP A 383 -22.14 -9.26 -18.89
CA ASP A 383 -21.28 -10.43 -19.17
C ASP A 383 -20.97 -10.52 -20.67
N ARG A 384 -19.70 -10.76 -21.02
CA ARG A 384 -19.22 -10.91 -22.39
C ARG A 384 -18.16 -12.01 -22.48
N PRO A 385 -18.12 -12.79 -23.57
CA PRO A 385 -17.02 -13.71 -23.83
C PRO A 385 -15.68 -12.97 -23.93
N MET A 386 -14.63 -13.48 -23.27
CA MET A 386 -13.30 -12.85 -23.24
C MET A 386 -12.67 -12.68 -24.64
N HIS A 387 -12.96 -13.57 -25.58
CA HIS A 387 -12.44 -13.45 -26.95
C HIS A 387 -12.90 -12.16 -27.64
N GLN A 388 -14.14 -11.70 -27.38
CA GLN A 388 -14.66 -10.44 -27.92
C GLN A 388 -13.92 -9.24 -27.32
N SER A 389 -13.55 -9.33 -26.04
CA SER A 389 -12.73 -8.31 -25.39
C SER A 389 -11.33 -8.21 -26.01
N ILE A 390 -10.72 -9.33 -26.40
CA ILE A 390 -9.41 -9.30 -27.09
C ILE A 390 -9.51 -8.64 -28.45
N ASP A 391 -10.51 -9.00 -29.26
CA ASP A 391 -10.70 -8.38 -30.57
C ASP A 391 -10.89 -6.86 -30.43
N THR A 392 -11.53 -6.43 -29.33
CA THR A 392 -11.64 -5.01 -29.00
C THR A 392 -10.28 -4.42 -28.60
N ILE A 393 -9.49 -5.07 -27.73
CA ILE A 393 -8.14 -4.62 -27.34
C ILE A 393 -7.24 -4.44 -28.57
N VAL A 394 -7.28 -5.38 -29.53
CA VAL A 394 -6.49 -5.31 -30.76
C VAL A 394 -6.83 -4.04 -31.56
N GLN A 395 -8.10 -3.64 -31.61
CA GLN A 395 -8.55 -2.43 -32.31
C GLN A 395 -8.11 -1.12 -31.63
N LEU A 396 -7.76 -1.15 -30.33
CA LEU A 396 -7.31 0.01 -29.57
C LEU A 396 -5.83 0.34 -29.75
N PHE A 397 -5.11 -0.35 -30.64
CA PHE A 397 -3.69 -0.09 -30.84
C PHE A 397 -3.43 1.39 -31.18
N GLY A 398 -2.62 2.05 -30.34
CA GLY A 398 -2.24 3.45 -30.55
C GLY A 398 -3.36 4.48 -30.33
N ASP A 399 -4.54 4.09 -29.81
CA ASP A 399 -5.67 5.02 -29.59
C ASP A 399 -5.38 6.10 -28.54
N LYS A 400 -4.42 5.84 -27.64
CA LYS A 400 -3.92 6.77 -26.62
C LYS A 400 -2.57 7.40 -26.96
N ARG A 401 -2.11 7.31 -28.21
CA ARG A 401 -0.86 7.94 -28.64
C ARG A 401 -0.91 9.46 -28.43
N GLY A 402 0.06 9.99 -27.68
CA GLY A 402 0.15 11.42 -27.37
C GLY A 402 -0.82 11.90 -26.28
N ILE A 403 -1.59 10.99 -25.67
CA ILE A 403 -2.40 11.26 -24.47
C ILE A 403 -1.59 10.79 -23.25
N ASP A 404 -1.66 11.52 -22.15
CA ASP A 404 -1.14 11.03 -20.87
C ASP A 404 -2.00 9.84 -20.40
N TYR A 405 -1.58 8.64 -20.79
CA TYR A 405 -2.29 7.41 -20.50
C TYR A 405 -1.41 6.51 -19.64
N ARG A 406 -1.85 6.25 -18.41
CA ARG A 406 -1.13 5.41 -17.45
C ARG A 406 -2.07 4.38 -16.85
N ILE A 407 -1.57 3.16 -16.66
CA ILE A 407 -2.30 2.11 -15.98
C ILE A 407 -1.44 1.60 -14.84
N TRP A 408 -2.01 1.40 -13.67
CA TRP A 408 -1.34 0.67 -12.60
C TRP A 408 -2.32 -0.25 -11.88
N VAL A 409 -1.75 -1.23 -11.19
CA VAL A 409 -2.49 -2.09 -10.28
C VAL A 409 -2.13 -1.73 -8.85
N ASP A 410 -3.07 -1.94 -7.94
CA ASP A 410 -2.92 -1.73 -6.51
C ASP A 410 -3.56 -2.91 -5.76
N ARG A 411 -3.14 -3.14 -4.52
CA ARG A 411 -3.70 -4.16 -3.62
C ARG A 411 -3.71 -5.58 -4.22
N MET A 412 -2.66 -5.96 -4.95
CA MET A 412 -2.52 -7.31 -5.49
C MET A 412 -2.53 -8.35 -4.37
N SER A 413 -3.38 -9.35 -4.52
CA SER A 413 -3.41 -10.55 -3.69
C SER A 413 -3.82 -11.74 -4.54
N PHE A 414 -3.33 -12.93 -4.19
CA PHE A 414 -3.73 -14.16 -4.86
C PHE A 414 -3.70 -15.32 -3.88
N ALA A 415 -4.61 -16.27 -4.06
CA ALA A 415 -4.67 -17.49 -3.29
C ALA A 415 -5.01 -18.66 -4.21
N GLU A 416 -4.41 -19.83 -3.95
CA GLU A 416 -4.79 -21.06 -4.63
C GLU A 416 -6.14 -21.55 -4.10
N VAL A 417 -7.11 -21.70 -5.00
CA VAL A 417 -8.48 -22.09 -4.66
C VAL A 417 -8.76 -23.57 -4.99
N SER A 418 -8.00 -24.13 -5.92
CA SER A 418 -7.93 -25.55 -6.23
C SER A 418 -6.59 -25.84 -6.91
N LEU A 419 -6.27 -27.12 -7.10
CA LEU A 419 -5.00 -27.52 -7.73
C LEU A 419 -4.79 -26.76 -9.05
N SER A 420 -3.70 -26.00 -9.15
CA SER A 420 -3.35 -25.24 -10.36
C SER A 420 -4.37 -24.16 -10.76
N SER A 421 -5.20 -23.70 -9.81
CA SER A 421 -6.16 -22.62 -10.02
C SER A 421 -6.03 -21.55 -8.94
N TRP A 422 -5.88 -20.30 -9.35
CA TRP A 422 -5.66 -19.15 -8.47
C TRP A 422 -6.79 -18.14 -8.58
N LEU A 423 -7.29 -17.66 -7.44
CA LEU A 423 -8.11 -16.47 -7.37
C LEU A 423 -7.19 -15.27 -7.09
N VAL A 424 -7.12 -14.35 -8.04
CA VAL A 424 -6.34 -13.12 -7.97
C VAL A 424 -7.28 -11.94 -7.78
N LYS A 425 -6.93 -11.02 -6.89
CA LYS A 425 -7.69 -9.79 -6.61
C LYS A 425 -6.75 -8.61 -6.62
N PHE A 426 -7.16 -7.52 -7.26
CA PHE A 426 -6.41 -6.27 -7.32
C PHE A 426 -7.34 -5.15 -7.74
N ASP A 427 -6.92 -3.91 -7.54
CA ASP A 427 -7.58 -2.75 -8.12
C ASP A 427 -6.79 -2.26 -9.31
N LYS A 428 -7.50 -2.01 -10.39
CA LYS A 428 -6.95 -1.48 -11.63
C LYS A 428 -7.28 0.00 -11.67
N TRP A 429 -6.29 0.82 -11.96
CA TRP A 429 -6.45 2.25 -12.17
C TRP A 429 -6.01 2.63 -13.58
N GLU A 430 -6.80 3.46 -14.25
CA GLU A 430 -6.47 4.06 -15.54
C GLU A 430 -6.55 5.59 -15.42
N LEU A 431 -5.45 6.26 -15.75
CA LEU A 431 -5.40 7.70 -15.99
C LEU A 431 -5.40 7.92 -17.50
N SER A 432 -6.28 8.79 -18.00
CA SER A 432 -6.33 9.20 -19.40
C SER A 432 -6.53 10.71 -19.48
N GLY A 433 -5.45 11.45 -19.72
CA GLY A 433 -5.45 12.91 -19.58
C GLY A 433 -5.67 13.29 -18.12
N ASN A 434 -6.77 13.98 -17.82
CA ASN A 434 -7.12 14.37 -16.46
C ASN A 434 -8.16 13.44 -15.80
N GLU A 435 -8.60 12.41 -16.51
CA GLU A 435 -9.64 11.50 -16.03
C GLU A 435 -8.99 10.29 -15.37
N LEU A 436 -9.26 10.11 -14.08
CA LEU A 436 -8.85 8.95 -13.31
C LEU A 436 -10.04 8.04 -13.06
N GLN A 437 -9.92 6.79 -13.50
CA GLN A 437 -10.92 5.75 -13.29
C GLN A 437 -10.27 4.54 -12.62
N GLY A 438 -11.06 3.76 -11.89
CA GLY A 438 -10.55 2.55 -11.25
C GLY A 438 -11.63 1.54 -10.94
N CYS A 439 -11.27 0.26 -10.96
CA CYS A 439 -12.18 -0.82 -10.64
C CYS A 439 -11.50 -1.85 -9.74
N SER A 440 -12.29 -2.48 -8.88
CA SER A 440 -11.88 -3.69 -8.19
C SER A 440 -12.03 -4.87 -9.14
N THR A 441 -10.97 -5.65 -9.30
CA THR A 441 -10.87 -6.76 -10.25
C THR A 441 -10.64 -8.07 -9.52
N LYS A 442 -11.38 -9.10 -9.91
CA LYS A 442 -11.18 -10.48 -9.50
C LYS A 442 -10.97 -11.34 -10.73
N VAL A 443 -9.92 -12.15 -10.73
CA VAL A 443 -9.56 -13.02 -11.84
C VAL A 443 -9.38 -14.44 -11.33
N LEU A 444 -10.07 -15.38 -11.96
CA LEU A 444 -9.79 -16.80 -11.81
C LEU A 444 -8.79 -17.19 -12.90
N MET A 445 -7.63 -17.72 -12.49
CA MET A 445 -6.57 -18.16 -13.39
C MET A 445 -6.32 -19.66 -13.23
N ASN A 446 -6.05 -20.35 -14.35
CA ASN A 446 -5.66 -21.75 -14.36
C ASN A 446 -4.32 -21.93 -15.08
N SER A 447 -3.49 -22.84 -14.58
CA SER A 447 -2.31 -23.31 -15.33
C SER A 447 -2.74 -23.98 -16.64
N LYS A 448 -1.97 -23.79 -17.70
CA LYS A 448 -2.18 -24.50 -18.97
C LYS A 448 -1.82 -25.99 -18.81
N VAL A 449 -2.62 -26.86 -19.42
CA VAL A 449 -2.44 -28.32 -19.36
C VAL A 449 -1.07 -28.75 -19.88
N ASP A 450 -0.63 -28.16 -21.01
CA ASP A 450 0.62 -28.52 -21.68
C ASP A 450 1.81 -27.63 -21.27
N ALA A 451 1.57 -26.60 -20.44
CA ALA A 451 2.57 -25.68 -19.94
C ALA A 451 2.19 -25.21 -18.53
N PRO A 452 2.49 -26.00 -17.47
CA PRO A 452 2.03 -25.72 -16.10
C PRO A 452 2.51 -24.37 -15.54
N ASP A 453 3.63 -23.87 -16.05
CA ASP A 453 4.21 -22.57 -15.71
C ASP A 453 3.48 -21.39 -16.39
N GLU A 454 2.59 -21.65 -17.36
CA GLU A 454 1.81 -20.63 -18.05
C GLU A 454 0.39 -20.51 -17.50
N LEU A 455 -0.08 -19.28 -17.35
CA LEU A 455 -1.39 -18.98 -16.81
C LEU A 455 -2.38 -18.50 -17.84
N THR A 456 -3.62 -18.96 -17.69
CA THR A 456 -4.77 -18.51 -18.47
C THR A 456 -5.86 -17.95 -17.57
N TRP A 457 -6.49 -16.86 -18.00
CA TRP A 457 -7.58 -16.19 -17.30
C TRP A 457 -8.88 -16.81 -17.77
N VAL A 458 -9.62 -17.41 -16.84
CA VAL A 458 -10.86 -18.16 -17.12
C VAL A 458 -12.08 -17.32 -16.84
N HIS A 459 -12.04 -16.51 -15.78
CA HIS A 459 -13.11 -15.61 -15.41
C HIS A 459 -12.53 -14.31 -14.91
N LEU A 460 -13.07 -13.19 -15.36
CA LEU A 460 -12.69 -11.86 -14.89
C LEU A 460 -13.95 -11.08 -14.53
N HIS A 461 -13.98 -10.51 -13.34
CA HIS A 461 -15.08 -9.69 -12.88
C HIS A 461 -14.53 -8.39 -12.34
N GLN A 462 -15.01 -7.27 -12.89
CA GLN A 462 -14.69 -5.94 -12.42
C GLN A 462 -15.90 -5.24 -11.83
N THR A 463 -15.68 -4.41 -10.82
CA THR A 463 -16.69 -3.55 -10.21
C THR A 463 -16.09 -2.16 -10.03
N TRP A 464 -16.82 -1.11 -10.42
CA TRP A 464 -16.35 0.26 -10.23
C TRP A 464 -16.01 0.53 -8.75
N LEU A 465 -14.89 1.21 -8.51
CA LEU A 465 -14.60 1.79 -7.20
C LEU A 465 -15.57 2.96 -6.92
N ASN A 466 -15.77 3.27 -5.65
CA ASN A 466 -16.69 4.35 -5.27
C ASN A 466 -16.25 5.68 -5.90
N GLY A 467 -17.14 6.30 -6.68
CA GLY A 467 -16.88 7.58 -7.36
C GLY A 467 -16.06 7.48 -8.65
N SER A 468 -15.67 6.27 -9.09
CA SER A 468 -14.89 6.06 -10.32
C SER A 468 -15.70 5.53 -11.51
N GLY A 469 -17.00 5.31 -11.31
CA GLY A 469 -17.91 4.94 -12.38
C GLY A 469 -17.93 6.03 -13.46
N GLY A 470 -17.55 5.67 -14.69
CA GLY A 470 -17.66 6.57 -15.81
C GLY A 470 -19.10 7.04 -16.02
N LYS A 471 -19.28 8.28 -16.50
CA LYS A 471 -20.48 8.63 -17.26
C LYS A 471 -20.52 7.69 -18.47
N ASP A 472 -21.68 7.18 -18.84
CA ASP A 472 -21.95 6.04 -19.75
C ASP A 472 -21.29 6.04 -21.16
N ASP A 473 -20.38 6.97 -21.48
CA ASP A 473 -19.81 7.19 -22.81
C ASP A 473 -18.33 6.78 -22.97
N MET A 474 -17.63 6.32 -21.92
CA MET A 474 -16.20 5.97 -22.03
C MET A 474 -15.93 4.47 -22.20
N PRO A 475 -15.12 4.06 -23.19
CA PRO A 475 -14.87 2.65 -23.47
C PRO A 475 -13.90 2.06 -22.43
N TRP A 476 -14.46 1.30 -21.47
CA TRP A 476 -13.73 0.53 -20.46
C TRP A 476 -13.60 -0.94 -20.89
N PHE A 477 -12.40 -1.50 -20.71
CA PHE A 477 -12.06 -2.85 -21.14
C PHE A 477 -11.29 -3.60 -20.03
N ILE A 478 -11.06 -4.89 -20.26
CA ILE A 478 -10.39 -5.83 -19.33
C ILE A 478 -9.21 -5.18 -18.62
#